data_AF-A0A7C3HGH6-F1
#
_entry.id   AF-A0A7C3HGH6-F1
#
_cell.length_a   1.000
_cell.length_b   1.000
_cell.length_c   1.000
_cell.angle_alpha   90.00
_cell.angle_beta   90.00
_cell.angle_gamma   90.00
#
_symmetry.space_group_name_H-M   'P 1'
#
loop_
_entity.id
_entity.type
_entity.pdbx_description
1 polymer ?
#
loop_
_entity_poly.entity_id
_entity_poly.type
_entity_poly.pdbx_seq_one_letter_code
_entity_poly.pdbx_strand_id
1 'polypeptide(L)'
;CGGTGKVVQNQGLFAISQPCVACGGTGKIVTDPCPKCHGRGEVTVTKKFAVEIPPGTDTGSRLRLRKAVRRKDGTRQDLILRFRVKPHSFFTRKGKDIYCEVPLSAEQLARGAKVRVNTVQGKKVEIRIPPGTQDGAVFRLPGLGVRTRKGTGDQYVKVRLRK
;
A
#
# COMPACT_ATOMS: atom_id res chain seq x y z
N CYS A 1 -38.73 14.43 26.31
CA CYS A 1 -37.55 13.88 27.02
C CYS A 1 -36.67 14.92 27.71
N GLY A 2 -36.97 16.24 27.69
CA GLY A 2 -36.15 17.23 28.41
C GLY A 2 -34.66 17.27 27.98
N GLY A 3 -34.36 16.93 26.73
CA GLY A 3 -32.98 16.89 26.21
C GLY A 3 -32.27 15.53 26.30
N THR A 4 -32.82 14.55 27.03
CA THR A 4 -32.11 13.29 27.31
C THR A 4 -32.22 12.25 26.19
N GLY A 5 -33.13 12.44 25.25
CA GLY A 5 -33.39 11.49 24.16
C GLY A 5 -34.15 10.24 24.58
N LYS A 6 -34.40 10.03 25.88
CA LYS A 6 -35.10 8.85 26.39
C LYS A 6 -36.30 9.27 27.23
N VAL A 7 -37.28 8.38 27.32
CA VAL A 7 -38.40 8.47 28.25
C VAL A 7 -38.31 7.25 29.15
N VAL A 8 -38.35 7.48 30.45
CA VAL A 8 -38.33 6.41 31.46
C VAL A 8 -39.76 6.20 31.91
N GLN A 9 -40.25 4.96 31.80
CA GLN A 9 -41.56 4.56 32.31
C GLN A 9 -41.34 3.66 33.52
N ASN A 10 -41.78 4.14 34.69
CA ASN A 10 -41.72 3.34 35.92
C ASN A 10 -43.00 2.52 36.05
N GLN A 11 -42.85 1.20 36.15
CA GLN A 11 -43.91 0.28 36.58
C GLN A 11 -43.45 -0.40 37.87
N GLY A 12 -43.61 0.28 39.00
CA GLY A 12 -43.24 -0.24 40.32
C GLY A 12 -41.73 -0.45 40.47
N LEU A 13 -41.30 -1.70 40.70
CA LEU A 13 -39.90 -2.08 40.97
C LEU A 13 -39.01 -2.05 39.72
N PHE A 14 -39.57 -1.89 38.52
CA PHE A 14 -38.82 -1.86 37.27
C PHE A 14 -39.04 -0.54 36.52
N ALA A 15 -37.93 0.00 36.01
CA ALA A 15 -37.92 1.18 35.16
C ALA A 15 -37.45 0.79 33.76
N ILE A 16 -38.30 1.00 32.75
CA ILE A 16 -37.96 0.71 31.36
C ILE A 16 -37.63 2.03 30.67
N SER A 17 -36.42 2.11 30.10
CA SER A 17 -35.98 3.26 29.32
C SER A 17 -36.17 3.00 27.84
N GLN A 18 -36.96 3.84 27.18
CA GLN A 18 -37.21 3.75 25.74
C GLN A 18 -36.73 5.02 25.03
N PRO A 19 -36.30 4.93 23.75
CA PRO A 19 -36.02 6.11 22.94
C PRO A 19 -37.27 7.00 22.85
N CYS A 20 -37.09 8.31 23.03
CA CYS A 20 -38.19 9.26 22.93
C CYS A 20 -38.69 9.31 21.47
N VAL A 21 -39.96 8.95 21.25
CA VAL A 21 -40.58 8.94 19.91
C VAL A 21 -40.50 10.30 19.21
N ALA A 22 -40.68 11.39 19.95
CA ALA A 22 -40.68 12.75 19.38
C ALA A 22 -39.33 13.21 18.80
N CYS A 23 -38.20 12.72 19.33
CA CYS A 23 -36.86 13.10 18.84
C CYS A 23 -36.05 11.89 18.33
N GLY A 24 -36.67 10.72 18.24
CA GLY A 24 -36.03 9.48 17.79
C GLY A 24 -34.79 9.09 18.60
N GLY A 25 -34.69 9.45 19.88
CA GLY A 25 -33.51 9.14 20.70
C GLY A 25 -32.44 10.23 20.77
N THR A 26 -32.50 11.27 19.94
CA THR A 26 -31.42 12.27 19.82
C THR A 26 -31.42 13.34 20.93
N GLY A 27 -32.54 13.49 21.63
CA GLY A 27 -32.73 14.51 22.67
C GLY A 27 -32.99 15.92 22.14
N LYS A 28 -32.88 16.14 20.83
CA LYS A 28 -33.10 17.44 20.18
C LYS A 28 -33.99 17.28 18.96
N ILE A 29 -34.86 18.25 18.72
CA ILE A 29 -35.65 18.31 17.48
C ILE A 29 -35.02 19.38 16.60
N VAL A 30 -34.64 19.00 15.38
CA VAL A 30 -34.06 19.92 14.41
C VAL A 30 -35.21 20.63 13.69
N THR A 31 -35.48 21.88 14.07
CA THR A 31 -36.59 22.68 13.51
C THR A 31 -36.29 23.22 12.11
N ASP A 32 -35.04 23.58 11.84
CA ASP A 32 -34.55 24.00 10.53
C ASP A 32 -33.42 23.05 10.08
N PRO A 33 -33.75 21.94 9.37
CA PRO A 33 -32.78 20.94 8.99
C PRO A 33 -31.88 21.43 7.86
N CYS A 34 -30.56 21.30 8.05
CA CYS A 34 -29.58 21.60 7.00
C CYS A 34 -29.93 20.84 5.69
N PRO A 35 -30.00 21.51 4.54
CA PRO A 35 -30.44 20.89 3.29
C PRO A 35 -29.48 19.81 2.76
N LYS A 36 -28.23 19.76 3.25
CA LYS A 36 -27.23 18.77 2.83
C LYS A 36 -27.25 17.49 3.66
N CYS A 37 -27.54 17.59 4.95
CA CYS A 37 -27.51 16.44 5.87
C CYS A 37 -28.89 16.08 6.43
N HIS A 38 -29.91 16.89 6.18
CA HIS A 38 -31.28 16.74 6.68
C HIS A 38 -31.33 16.45 8.19
N GLY A 39 -30.55 17.20 8.97
CA GLY A 39 -30.48 17.04 10.43
C GLY A 39 -29.56 15.92 10.94
N ARG A 40 -28.92 15.12 10.08
CA ARG A 40 -28.02 14.03 10.51
C ARG A 40 -26.72 14.50 11.17
N GLY A 41 -26.29 15.72 10.89
CA GLY A 41 -25.05 16.30 11.42
C GLY A 41 -23.77 15.82 10.72
N GLU A 42 -23.88 15.07 9.63
CA GLU A 42 -22.75 14.63 8.80
C GLU A 42 -23.16 14.44 7.33
N VAL A 43 -22.18 14.55 6.43
CA VAL A 43 -22.33 14.27 5.00
C VAL A 43 -21.15 13.43 4.53
N THR A 44 -21.42 12.43 3.70
CA THR A 44 -20.36 11.65 3.05
C THR A 44 -19.77 12.47 1.92
N VAL A 45 -18.45 12.65 1.93
CA VAL A 45 -17.72 13.40 0.89
C VAL A 45 -16.63 12.52 0.30
N THR A 46 -16.49 12.56 -1.02
CA THR A 46 -15.34 11.94 -1.70
C THR A 46 -14.19 12.93 -1.69
N LYS A 47 -13.11 12.59 -0.97
CA LYS A 47 -11.89 13.40 -0.91
C LYS A 47 -10.77 12.71 -1.67
N LYS A 48 -10.14 13.41 -2.61
CA LYS A 48 -8.95 12.94 -3.31
C LYS A 48 -7.70 13.33 -2.50
N PHE A 49 -6.75 12.41 -2.40
CA PHE A 49 -5.45 12.63 -1.77
C PHE A 49 -4.36 12.41 -2.82
N ALA A 50 -3.54 13.42 -3.06
CA ALA A 50 -2.29 13.24 -3.81
C ALA A 50 -1.27 12.65 -2.84
N VAL A 51 -0.74 11.48 -3.21
CA VAL A 51 0.19 10.73 -2.35
C VAL A 51 1.41 10.40 -3.18
N GLU A 52 2.55 10.96 -2.76
CA GLU A 52 3.84 10.57 -3.31
C GLU A 52 4.32 9.27 -2.65
N ILE A 53 4.65 8.27 -3.46
CA ILE A 53 5.12 6.97 -2.97
C ILE A 53 6.64 7.06 -2.79
N PRO A 54 7.17 6.92 -1.56
CA PRO A 54 8.60 7.02 -1.33
C PRO A 54 9.38 5.95 -2.10
N PRO A 55 10.57 6.27 -2.62
CA PRO A 55 11.43 5.28 -3.28
C PRO A 55 11.79 4.15 -2.32
N GLY A 56 11.77 2.93 -2.83
CA GLY A 56 12.09 1.75 -2.03
C GLY A 56 10.95 1.23 -1.15
N THR A 57 9.74 1.80 -1.27
CA THR A 57 8.53 1.25 -0.65
C THR A 57 8.38 -0.23 -0.99
N ASP A 58 8.18 -1.06 0.03
CA ASP A 58 8.03 -2.51 -0.09
C ASP A 58 6.69 -2.98 0.52
N THR A 59 6.32 -4.23 0.26
CA THR A 59 5.14 -4.85 0.86
C THR A 59 5.20 -4.75 2.39
N GLY A 60 4.11 -4.28 3.00
CA GLY A 60 4.02 -4.05 4.45
C GLY A 60 4.45 -2.65 4.89
N SER A 61 5.07 -1.85 4.00
CA SER A 61 5.34 -0.44 4.27
C SER A 61 4.05 0.32 4.58
N ARG A 62 4.15 1.36 5.42
CA ARG A 62 3.01 2.18 5.83
C ARG A 62 3.28 3.65 5.57
N LEU A 63 2.31 4.34 4.97
CA LEU A 63 2.33 5.80 4.82
C LEU A 63 1.14 6.40 5.57
N ARG A 64 1.43 7.38 6.42
CA ARG A 64 0.44 8.01 7.30
C ARG A 64 0.12 9.42 6.80
N LEU A 65 -1.13 9.64 6.39
CA LEU A 65 -1.67 10.96 6.11
C LEU A 65 -2.33 11.50 7.39
N ARG A 66 -1.68 12.46 8.03
CA ARG A 66 -2.13 13.01 9.32
C ARG A 66 -3.43 13.79 9.16
N LYS A 67 -4.35 13.64 10.12
CA LYS A 67 -5.60 14.43 10.23
C LYS A 67 -6.42 14.46 8.91
N ALA A 68 -6.35 13.36 8.14
CA ALA A 68 -6.94 13.23 6.82
C ALA A 68 -8.48 13.14 6.85
N VAL A 69 -9.02 12.52 7.90
CA VAL A 69 -10.45 12.25 8.08
C VAL A 69 -10.98 13.09 9.24
N ARG A 70 -12.14 13.72 9.06
CA ARG A 70 -12.87 14.43 10.13
C ARG A 70 -14.09 13.61 10.52
N ARG A 71 -14.30 13.41 11.82
CA ARG A 71 -15.46 12.71 12.38
C ARG A 71 -16.55 13.70 12.84
N LYS A 72 -17.73 13.14 13.10
CA LYS A 72 -18.91 13.87 13.59
C LYS A 72 -18.66 14.59 14.93
N ASP A 73 -17.85 14.00 15.79
CA ASP A 73 -17.43 14.56 17.09
C ASP A 73 -16.40 15.71 16.95
N GLY A 74 -16.03 16.09 15.73
CA GLY A 74 -15.04 17.14 15.45
C GLY A 74 -13.59 16.65 15.49
N THR A 75 -13.33 15.41 15.92
CA THR A 75 -11.98 14.85 15.96
C THR A 75 -11.46 14.58 14.55
N ARG A 76 -10.12 14.60 14.43
CA ARG A 76 -9.44 14.27 13.18
C ARG A 76 -8.63 12.99 13.35
N GLN A 77 -8.71 12.14 12.34
CA GLN A 77 -8.02 10.86 12.31
C GLN A 77 -7.07 10.77 11.13
N ASP A 78 -6.06 9.94 11.31
CA ASP A 78 -5.04 9.67 10.30
C ASP A 78 -5.53 8.58 9.34
N LEU A 79 -5.17 8.69 8.06
CA LEU A 79 -5.33 7.61 7.09
C LEU A 79 -3.99 6.88 6.97
N ILE A 80 -4.00 5.56 7.17
CA ILE A 80 -2.81 4.72 7.05
C ILE A 80 -2.93 3.89 5.77
N LEU A 81 -2.08 4.18 4.80
CA LEU A 81 -1.94 3.42 3.57
C LEU A 81 -0.95 2.27 3.82
N ARG A 82 -1.34 1.05 3.45
CA ARG A 82 -0.46 -0.13 3.49
C ARG A 82 -0.14 -0.54 2.07
N PHE A 83 1.14 -0.68 1.76
CA PHE A 83 1.58 -1.05 0.43
C PHE A 83 1.67 -2.57 0.28
N ARG A 84 1.29 -3.05 -0.90
CA ARG A 84 1.54 -4.42 -1.37
C ARG A 84 2.12 -4.32 -2.79
N VAL A 85 3.36 -4.75 -2.95
CA VAL A 85 4.03 -4.78 -4.24
C VAL A 85 3.52 -6.00 -5.00
N LYS A 86 3.11 -5.80 -6.25
CA LYS A 86 2.68 -6.91 -7.12
C LYS A 86 3.92 -7.73 -7.53
N PRO A 87 3.82 -9.07 -7.57
CA PRO A 87 4.86 -9.89 -8.16
C PRO A 87 5.15 -9.46 -9.60
N HIS A 88 6.41 -9.53 -10.01
CA HIS A 88 6.84 -9.28 -11.38
C HIS A 88 7.31 -10.58 -12.02
N SER A 89 6.99 -10.79 -13.31
CA SER A 89 7.31 -12.04 -14.02
C SER A 89 8.81 -12.29 -14.17
N PHE A 90 9.59 -11.21 -14.34
CA PHE A 90 11.03 -11.30 -14.59
C PHE A 90 11.90 -10.95 -13.38
N PHE A 91 11.37 -10.18 -12.42
CA PHE A 91 12.17 -9.61 -11.33
C PHE A 91 11.64 -10.10 -9.99
N THR A 92 12.55 -10.59 -9.15
CA THR A 92 12.26 -10.90 -7.76
C THR A 92 13.01 -9.92 -6.87
N ARG A 93 12.29 -9.19 -6.02
CA ARG A 93 12.90 -8.27 -5.06
C ARG A 93 13.12 -8.96 -3.72
N LYS A 94 14.31 -8.80 -3.14
CA LYS A 94 14.59 -9.15 -1.74
C LYS A 94 15.27 -7.95 -1.05
N GLY A 95 14.52 -7.26 -0.20
CA GLY A 95 15.00 -6.03 0.44
C GLY A 95 15.29 -4.93 -0.58
N LYS A 96 16.57 -4.56 -0.74
CA LYS A 96 17.02 -3.57 -1.74
C LYS A 96 17.54 -4.20 -3.04
N ASP A 97 17.73 -5.52 -3.06
CA ASP A 97 18.35 -6.22 -4.18
C ASP A 97 17.29 -6.82 -5.11
N ILE A 98 17.66 -6.92 -6.39
CA ILE A 98 16.82 -7.47 -7.46
C ILE A 98 17.49 -8.71 -8.02
N TYR A 99 16.70 -9.75 -8.27
CA TYR A 99 17.12 -11.00 -8.86
C TYR A 99 16.35 -11.23 -10.15
N CYS A 100 17.04 -11.73 -11.17
CA CYS A 100 16.44 -12.17 -12.42
C CYS A 100 17.19 -13.38 -12.96
N GLU A 101 16.50 -14.17 -13.78
CA GLU A 101 17.09 -15.31 -14.46
C GLU A 101 17.15 -15.04 -15.96
N VAL A 102 18.28 -15.36 -16.59
CA VAL A 102 18.50 -15.15 -18.02
C VAL A 102 18.84 -16.49 -18.66
N PRO A 103 18.00 -16.99 -19.59
CA PRO A 103 18.27 -18.23 -20.30
C PRO A 103 19.36 -18.01 -21.36
N LEU A 104 20.37 -18.89 -21.38
CA LEU A 104 21.48 -18.90 -22.32
C LEU A 104 21.62 -20.29 -22.97
N SER A 105 22.06 -20.32 -24.23
CA SER A 105 22.36 -21.57 -24.94
C SER A 105 23.64 -22.22 -24.40
N ALA A 106 23.79 -23.53 -24.63
CA ALA A 106 25.01 -24.26 -24.29
C ALA A 106 26.25 -23.65 -24.97
N GLU A 107 26.12 -23.19 -26.22
CA GLU A 107 27.22 -22.52 -26.93
C GLU A 107 27.64 -21.22 -26.25
N GLN A 108 26.68 -20.38 -25.83
CA GLN A 108 26.98 -19.12 -25.12
C GLN A 108 27.66 -19.36 -23.77
N LEU A 109 27.28 -20.42 -23.05
CA LEU A 109 27.93 -20.80 -21.79
C LEU A 109 29.34 -21.35 -22.03
N ALA A 110 29.54 -22.17 -23.07
CA ALA A 110 30.82 -22.78 -23.39
C ALA A 110 31.84 -21.77 -23.94
N ARG A 111 31.44 -20.94 -24.92
CA ARG A 111 32.32 -20.00 -25.64
C ARG A 111 32.32 -18.59 -25.05
N GLY A 112 31.42 -18.32 -24.11
CA GLY A 112 31.17 -16.98 -23.59
C GLY A 112 30.25 -16.18 -24.50
N ALA A 113 29.71 -15.08 -23.98
CA ALA A 113 28.74 -14.25 -24.68
C ALA A 113 28.70 -12.83 -24.14
N LYS A 114 28.14 -11.91 -24.91
CA LYS A 114 27.69 -10.60 -24.44
C LYS A 114 26.16 -10.62 -24.41
N VAL A 115 25.57 -10.36 -23.25
CA VAL A 115 24.14 -10.50 -23.02
C VAL A 115 23.59 -9.19 -22.49
N ARG A 116 22.50 -8.70 -23.08
CA ARG A 116 21.82 -7.50 -22.58
C ARG A 116 20.74 -7.91 -21.60
N VAL A 117 20.81 -7.37 -20.38
CA VAL A 117 19.88 -7.66 -19.29
C VAL A 117 19.08 -6.41 -18.97
N ASN A 118 17.77 -6.57 -18.81
CA ASN A 118 16.90 -5.50 -18.36
C ASN A 118 17.16 -5.17 -16.89
N THR A 119 17.15 -3.90 -16.55
CA THR A 119 17.23 -3.44 -15.16
C THR A 119 15.89 -2.91 -14.66
N VAL A 120 15.68 -2.92 -13.35
CA VAL A 120 14.46 -2.36 -12.74
C VAL A 120 14.32 -0.85 -12.98
N GLN A 121 15.42 -0.18 -13.32
CA GLN A 121 15.49 1.25 -13.63
C GLN A 121 15.15 1.55 -15.11
N GLY A 122 14.78 0.54 -15.91
CA GLY A 122 14.38 0.70 -17.31
C GLY A 122 15.55 0.73 -18.31
N LYS A 123 16.79 0.67 -17.84
CA LYS A 123 17.99 0.61 -18.71
C LYS A 123 18.32 -0.85 -19.05
N LYS A 124 18.87 -1.09 -20.24
CA LYS A 124 19.52 -2.36 -20.59
C LYS A 124 21.02 -2.25 -20.32
N VAL A 125 21.58 -3.21 -19.61
CA VAL A 125 23.01 -3.29 -19.35
C VAL A 125 23.57 -4.53 -20.02
N GLU A 126 24.67 -4.35 -20.74
CA GLU A 126 25.39 -5.47 -21.34
C GLU A 126 26.32 -6.10 -20.29
N ILE A 127 26.21 -7.41 -20.13
CA ILE A 127 27.07 -8.21 -19.26
C ILE A 127 27.90 -9.15 -20.12
N ARG A 128 29.18 -9.33 -19.77
CA ARG A 128 30.05 -10.31 -20.41
C ARG A 128 30.00 -11.61 -19.62
N ILE A 129 29.61 -12.67 -20.30
CA ILE A 129 29.62 -14.04 -19.80
C ILE A 129 30.95 -14.68 -20.20
N PRO A 130 31.81 -15.08 -19.25
CA PRO A 130 33.05 -15.79 -19.56
C PRO A 130 32.80 -17.16 -20.21
N PRO A 131 33.72 -17.64 -21.06
CA PRO A 131 33.70 -19.02 -21.53
C PRO A 131 33.75 -20.02 -20.36
N GLY A 132 33.05 -21.15 -20.49
CA GLY A 132 32.96 -22.18 -19.45
C GLY A 132 32.07 -21.82 -18.26
N THR A 133 31.22 -20.80 -18.37
CA THR A 133 30.28 -20.42 -17.29
C THR A 133 29.29 -21.55 -17.03
N GLN A 134 29.16 -21.96 -15.77
CA GLN A 134 28.28 -23.06 -15.36
C GLN A 134 26.81 -22.62 -15.26
N ASP A 135 25.87 -23.58 -15.40
CA ASP A 135 24.45 -23.34 -15.12
C ASP A 135 24.25 -22.83 -13.69
N GLY A 136 23.44 -21.80 -13.54
CA GLY A 136 23.12 -21.22 -12.24
C GLY A 136 24.17 -20.23 -11.70
N ALA A 137 25.24 -19.94 -12.44
CA ALA A 137 26.19 -18.88 -12.07
C ALA A 137 25.48 -17.53 -11.92
N VAL A 138 25.95 -16.70 -10.99
CA VAL A 138 25.33 -15.42 -10.64
C VAL A 138 26.29 -14.27 -10.88
N PHE A 139 25.86 -13.30 -11.67
CA PHE A 139 26.61 -12.07 -11.96
C PHE A 139 25.99 -10.90 -11.20
N ARG A 140 26.82 -10.17 -10.44
CA ARG A 140 26.40 -9.00 -9.66
C ARG A 140 26.60 -7.73 -10.46
N LEU A 141 25.55 -6.92 -10.57
CA LEU A 141 25.56 -5.59 -11.16
C LEU A 141 25.38 -4.54 -10.06
N PRO A 142 26.47 -3.88 -9.63
CA PRO A 142 26.44 -2.99 -8.47
C PRO A 142 25.60 -1.74 -8.75
N GLY A 143 24.79 -1.32 -7.78
CA GLY A 143 23.98 -0.10 -7.83
C GLY A 143 22.74 -0.17 -8.72
N LEU A 144 22.45 -1.32 -9.33
CA LEU A 144 21.31 -1.51 -10.23
C LEU A 144 20.06 -2.11 -9.55
N GLY A 145 20.08 -2.24 -8.22
CA GLY A 145 18.90 -2.63 -7.44
C GLY A 145 17.95 -1.47 -7.14
N VAL A 146 17.18 -1.61 -6.07
CA VAL A 146 16.18 -0.63 -5.65
C VAL A 146 16.83 0.47 -4.82
N ARG A 147 16.53 1.73 -5.17
CA ARG A 147 16.93 2.91 -4.38
C ARG A 147 16.05 3.02 -3.14
N THR A 148 16.67 3.10 -1.97
CA THR A 148 16.01 3.32 -0.68
C THR A 148 16.65 4.52 0.04
N ARG A 149 16.05 4.95 1.16
CA ARG A 149 16.67 5.97 2.03
C ARG A 149 18.03 5.53 2.62
N LYS A 150 18.26 4.21 2.75
CA LYS A 150 19.51 3.63 3.29
C LYS A 150 20.56 3.37 2.20
N GLY A 151 20.31 3.82 0.96
CA GLY A 151 21.16 3.57 -0.20
C GLY A 151 20.50 2.66 -1.24
N THR A 152 21.27 2.30 -2.25
CA THR A 152 20.82 1.49 -3.39
C THR A 152 21.31 0.04 -3.23
N GLY A 153 20.47 -0.92 -3.63
CA GLY A 153 20.89 -2.32 -3.73
C GLY A 153 21.51 -2.65 -5.08
N ASP A 154 21.70 -3.94 -5.31
CA ASP A 154 22.31 -4.47 -6.53
C ASP A 154 21.33 -5.33 -7.32
N GLN A 155 21.68 -5.60 -8.58
CA GLN A 155 20.96 -6.58 -9.39
C GLN A 155 21.82 -7.83 -9.58
N TYR A 156 21.23 -8.99 -9.30
CA TYR A 156 21.84 -10.30 -9.46
C TYR A 156 21.21 -11.01 -10.65
N VAL A 157 22.04 -11.36 -11.63
CA VAL A 157 21.63 -12.05 -12.84
C VAL A 157 22.09 -13.49 -12.74
N LYS A 158 21.14 -14.41 -12.59
CA LYS A 158 21.43 -15.84 -12.61
C LYS A 158 21.28 -16.37 -14.03
N VAL A 159 22.34 -16.98 -14.57
CA VAL A 159 22.24 -17.63 -15.89
C VAL A 159 21.63 -19.01 -15.76
N ARG A 160 20.80 -19.38 -16.73
CA ARG A 160 20.20 -20.71 -16.81
C ARG A 160 20.39 -21.31 -18.19
N LEU A 161 20.73 -22.60 -18.29
CA LEU A 161 20.74 -23.30 -19.56
C LEU A 161 19.32 -23.31 -20.13
N ARG A 162 19.18 -22.81 -21.36
CA ARG A 162 17.92 -22.85 -22.10
C ARG A 162 17.63 -24.30 -22.44
N LYS A 163 16.54 -24.84 -21.88
CA LYS A 163 15.98 -26.13 -22.27
C LYS A 163 15.40 -26.07 -23.68
#